data_AF-A0A8J4B2T1-F1
#
_entry.id   AF-A0A8J4B2T1-F1
#
_cell.length_a   1.000
_cell.length_b   1.000
_cell.length_c   1.000
_cell.angle_alpha   90.00
_cell.angle_beta   90.00
_cell.angle_gamma   90.00
#
_symmetry.space_group_name_H-M   'P 1'
#
loop_
_entity.id
_entity.type
_entity.pdbx_description
1 polymer ?
#
loop_
_entity_poly.entity_id
_entity_poly.type
_entity_poly.pdbx_seq_one_letter_code
_entity_poly.pdbx_strand_id
1 'polypeptide(L)'
;MAQAVETLLNGWETSCSRAFREEQRCWRSEDLAWRTLRRKHDDFKVGQRELFRQWRAYNVEQQVLSNCRALWDRHVQKNRRDVDEAVEMLKCLAQLGALTAGFAVSAFYDFQYTASSDNPVLPFFGIATALTVGFELNSCVMCTLLLSSVVRIGKSYITEEEEAEYLWRLRNWTACYTGTESSASNATAPPPPPAPRRNFQRHWDSRCEGLWRTALALFLSGIPTFFAVMGLAGYLKFFTSPSTVIITAVLMSAAFVYTVVLSADWAKALLVGRSTSSAPLDWQAGGWWNSSEPAVSLSTATPSPFGFHRPPDKDSMWQPSADPQRPYGRTIEELPYPAILGLHPWPGSGPALARGMSATADAGPDLTAGATSARPGAGTVLRPEGATVVATESRQEVSEPEDGHGDDAYAGSSGAAGPYCAPIPRNQES
;
A
#
# COMPACT_ATOMS: atom_id res chain seq x y z
N MET A 1 29.46 86.88 58.53
CA MET A 1 28.71 85.71 59.06
C MET A 1 27.55 85.35 58.15
N ALA A 2 26.55 86.23 57.94
CA ALA A 2 25.40 85.92 57.07
C ALA A 2 25.77 85.52 55.63
N GLN A 3 26.68 86.26 54.97
CA GLN A 3 27.15 85.94 53.61
C GLN A 3 27.85 84.58 53.53
N ALA A 4 28.58 84.17 54.56
CA ALA A 4 29.26 82.86 54.59
C ALA A 4 28.25 81.71 54.69
N VAL A 5 27.18 81.90 55.50
CA VAL A 5 26.09 80.92 55.62
C VAL A 5 25.32 80.78 54.31
N GLU A 6 25.03 81.89 53.63
CA GLU A 6 24.37 81.89 52.32
C GLU A 6 25.21 81.18 51.24
N THR A 7 26.54 81.40 51.22
CA THR A 7 27.42 80.67 50.29
C THR A 7 27.50 79.17 50.57
N LEU A 8 27.47 78.76 51.85
CA LEU A 8 27.47 77.34 52.23
C LEU A 8 26.14 76.66 51.87
N LEU A 9 25.01 77.34 52.08
CA LEU A 9 23.69 76.85 51.67
C LEU A 9 23.59 76.73 50.15
N ASN A 10 24.03 77.74 49.40
CA ASN A 10 24.07 77.68 47.94
C ASN A 10 25.02 76.57 47.43
N GLY A 11 26.17 76.38 48.10
CA GLY A 11 27.10 75.28 47.81
C GLY A 11 26.48 73.89 48.09
N TRP A 12 25.74 73.77 49.18
CA TRP A 12 25.01 72.55 49.53
C TRP A 12 23.88 72.26 48.55
N GLU A 13 23.03 73.24 48.24
CA GLU A 13 21.95 73.11 47.26
C GLU A 13 22.47 72.76 45.88
N THR A 14 23.59 73.35 45.44
CA THR A 14 24.22 72.98 44.17
C THR A 14 24.80 71.57 44.19
N SER A 15 25.37 71.12 45.31
CA SER A 15 25.84 69.74 45.49
C SER A 15 24.68 68.74 45.45
N CYS A 16 23.61 68.98 46.22
CA CYS A 16 22.40 68.15 46.20
C CYS A 16 21.73 68.15 44.82
N SER A 17 21.69 69.29 44.13
CA SER A 17 21.16 69.39 42.77
C SER A 17 22.00 68.59 41.77
N ARG A 18 23.34 68.58 41.92
CA ARG A 18 24.23 67.76 41.08
C ARG A 18 24.01 66.27 41.33
N ALA A 19 23.98 65.84 42.59
CA ALA A 19 23.72 64.46 42.97
C ALA A 19 22.36 63.98 42.43
N PHE A 20 21.31 64.79 42.57
CA PHE A 20 19.99 64.47 42.03
C PHE A 20 20.00 64.36 40.50
N ARG A 21 20.72 65.23 39.78
CA ARG A 21 20.85 65.13 38.31
C ARG A 21 21.68 63.93 37.86
N GLU A 22 22.64 63.49 38.66
CA GLU A 22 23.44 62.27 38.41
C GLU A 22 22.57 61.03 38.59
N GLU A 23 21.83 60.96 39.70
CA GLU A 23 20.84 59.93 39.93
C GLU A 23 19.81 59.90 38.79
N GLN A 24 19.22 61.05 38.44
CA GLN A 24 18.25 61.12 37.34
C GLN A 24 18.85 60.67 35.99
N ARG A 25 20.14 60.90 35.74
CA ARG A 25 20.85 60.37 34.55
C ARG A 25 21.01 58.85 34.64
N CYS A 26 21.36 58.32 35.81
CA CYS A 26 21.48 56.89 36.06
C CYS A 26 20.14 56.17 35.84
N TRP A 27 19.06 56.64 36.47
CA TRP A 27 17.71 56.11 36.28
C TRP A 27 17.25 56.12 34.82
N ARG A 28 17.53 57.20 34.08
CA ARG A 28 17.23 57.25 32.63
C ARG A 28 18.03 56.23 31.83
N SER A 29 19.30 56.03 32.17
CA SER A 29 20.16 55.05 31.48
C SER A 29 19.68 53.61 31.74
N GLU A 30 19.24 53.30 32.96
CA GLU A 30 18.66 52.01 33.33
C GLU A 30 17.30 51.78 32.66
N ASP A 31 16.41 52.78 32.65
CA ASP A 31 15.13 52.69 31.96
C ASP A 31 15.31 52.49 30.45
N LEU A 32 16.26 53.18 29.83
CA LEU A 32 16.63 52.94 28.43
C LEU A 32 17.15 51.51 28.22
N ALA A 33 18.06 51.04 29.07
CA ALA A 33 18.57 49.67 29.02
C ALA A 33 17.43 48.64 29.16
N TRP A 34 16.53 48.84 30.12
CA TRP A 34 15.38 47.98 30.33
C TRP A 34 14.41 47.96 29.14
N ARG A 35 14.13 49.12 28.53
CA ARG A 35 13.31 49.21 27.30
C ARG A 35 13.98 48.50 26.13
N THR A 36 15.30 48.59 25.98
CA THR A 36 16.02 47.84 24.93
C THR A 36 15.95 46.33 25.15
N LEU A 37 16.11 45.87 26.39
CA LEU A 37 15.98 44.46 26.75
C LEU A 37 14.55 43.95 26.51
N ARG A 38 13.55 44.73 26.90
CA ARG A 38 12.14 44.42 26.65
C ARG A 38 11.83 44.31 25.16
N ARG A 39 12.32 45.24 24.32
CA ARG A 39 12.20 45.14 22.85
C ARG A 39 12.83 43.86 22.32
N LYS A 40 14.07 43.55 22.71
CA LYS A 40 14.76 42.31 22.31
C LYS A 40 13.96 41.07 22.69
N HIS A 41 13.38 41.05 23.89
CA HIS A 41 12.56 39.94 24.37
C HIS A 41 11.22 39.85 23.60
N ASP A 42 10.58 40.97 23.29
CA ASP A 42 9.37 41.01 22.48
C ASP A 42 9.66 40.55 21.04
N ASP A 43 10.77 40.99 20.44
CA ASP A 43 11.25 40.56 19.12
C ASP A 43 11.54 39.06 19.10
N PHE A 44 12.21 38.54 20.14
CA PHE A 44 12.46 37.11 20.31
C PHE A 44 11.15 36.30 20.39
N LYS A 45 10.16 36.81 21.15
CA LYS A 45 8.83 36.18 21.23
C LYS A 45 8.10 36.18 19.90
N VAL A 46 8.22 37.23 19.10
CA VAL A 46 7.66 37.27 17.74
C VAL A 46 8.34 36.21 16.86
N GLY A 47 9.68 36.13 16.92
CA GLY A 47 10.46 35.11 16.22
C GLY A 47 10.03 33.68 16.58
N GLN A 48 9.88 33.37 17.87
CA GLN A 48 9.40 32.06 18.31
C GLN A 48 7.99 31.74 17.78
N ARG A 49 7.06 32.68 17.83
CA ARG A 49 5.70 32.47 17.30
C ARG A 49 5.71 32.15 15.81
N GLU A 50 6.60 32.79 15.06
CA GLU A 50 6.74 32.56 13.63
C GLU A 50 7.32 31.17 13.34
N LEU A 51 8.38 30.76 14.06
CA LEU A 51 8.89 29.39 13.99
C LEU A 51 7.82 28.35 14.34
N PHE A 52 7.01 28.58 15.38
CA PHE A 52 5.90 27.70 15.74
C PHE A 52 4.79 27.66 14.69
N ARG A 53 4.57 28.73 13.92
CA ARG A 53 3.63 28.73 12.79
C ARG A 53 4.18 27.89 11.65
N GLN A 54 5.45 28.07 11.29
CA GLN A 54 6.12 27.31 10.24
C GLN A 54 6.16 25.81 10.58
N TRP A 55 6.51 25.46 11.82
CA TRP A 55 6.52 24.07 12.29
C TRP A 55 5.12 23.44 12.22
N ARG A 56 4.07 24.16 12.63
CA ARG A 56 2.69 23.65 12.53
C ARG A 56 2.26 23.46 11.08
N ALA A 57 2.58 24.41 10.19
CA ALA A 57 2.28 24.28 8.77
C ALA A 57 2.96 23.02 8.18
N TYR A 58 4.25 22.84 8.47
CA TYR A 58 5.00 21.66 8.04
C TYR A 58 4.43 20.35 8.59
N ASN A 59 4.07 20.29 9.87
CA ASN A 59 3.48 19.09 10.46
C ASN A 59 2.15 18.71 9.83
N VAL A 60 1.30 19.70 9.54
CA VAL A 60 0.02 19.46 8.85
C VAL A 60 0.29 18.87 7.45
N GLU A 61 1.26 19.41 6.71
CA GLU A 61 1.66 18.86 5.40
C GLU A 61 2.17 17.42 5.51
N GLN A 62 3.02 17.12 6.49
CA GLN A 62 3.52 15.77 6.73
C GLN A 62 2.41 14.79 7.10
N GLN A 63 1.46 15.21 7.93
CA GLN A 63 0.31 14.38 8.31
C GLN A 63 -0.62 14.09 7.12
N VAL A 64 -0.81 15.06 6.23
CA VAL A 64 -1.55 14.85 4.97
C VAL A 64 -0.82 13.82 4.10
N LEU A 65 0.50 13.94 3.94
CA LEU A 65 1.29 12.96 3.18
C LEU A 65 1.25 11.56 3.79
N SER A 66 1.33 11.43 5.12
CA SER A 66 1.22 10.14 5.79
C SER A 66 -0.16 9.51 5.61
N ASN A 67 -1.23 10.31 5.67
CA ASN A 67 -2.59 9.84 5.41
C ASN A 67 -2.75 9.36 3.96
N CYS A 68 -2.18 10.09 3.00
CA CYS A 68 -2.18 9.69 1.59
C CYS A 68 -1.44 8.37 1.36
N ARG A 69 -0.28 8.17 2.00
CA ARG A 69 0.46 6.89 1.96
C ARG A 69 -0.33 5.74 2.60
N ALA A 70 -1.00 5.97 3.72
CA ALA A 70 -1.85 4.95 4.34
C ALA A 70 -3.01 4.51 3.42
N LEU A 71 -3.58 5.42 2.61
CA LEU A 71 -4.58 5.07 1.60
C LEU A 71 -3.97 4.24 0.46
N TRP A 72 -2.78 4.62 0.00
CA TRP A 72 -2.03 3.85 -0.98
C TRP A 72 -1.73 2.43 -0.50
N ASP A 73 -1.24 2.27 0.74
CA ASP A 73 -0.94 0.97 1.33
C ASP A 73 -2.17 0.06 1.38
N ARG A 74 -3.36 0.61 1.68
CA ARG A 74 -4.62 -0.15 1.65
C ARG A 74 -4.94 -0.63 0.24
N HIS A 75 -4.72 0.19 -0.78
CA HIS A 75 -4.90 -0.20 -2.18
C HIS A 75 -3.91 -1.29 -2.61
N VAL A 76 -2.64 -1.16 -2.22
CA VAL A 76 -1.60 -2.16 -2.51
C VAL A 76 -1.90 -3.48 -1.80
N GLN A 77 -2.25 -3.45 -0.51
CA GLN A 77 -2.62 -4.63 0.25
C GLN A 77 -3.84 -5.33 -0.34
N LYS A 78 -4.84 -4.57 -0.78
CA LYS A 78 -6.01 -5.15 -1.47
C LYS A 78 -5.58 -5.84 -2.76
N ASN A 79 -4.84 -5.16 -3.64
CA ASN A 79 -4.36 -5.75 -4.89
C ASN A 79 -3.53 -7.02 -4.63
N ARG A 80 -2.73 -7.05 -3.56
CA ARG A 80 -1.97 -8.24 -3.17
C ARG A 80 -2.86 -9.41 -2.79
N ARG A 81 -3.89 -9.18 -1.96
CA ARG A 81 -4.87 -10.22 -1.60
C ARG A 81 -5.61 -10.73 -2.83
N ASP A 82 -6.07 -9.83 -3.70
CA ASP A 82 -6.77 -10.21 -4.92
C ASP A 82 -5.88 -11.08 -5.85
N VAL A 83 -4.57 -10.76 -5.92
CA VAL A 83 -3.58 -11.58 -6.64
C VAL A 83 -3.39 -12.94 -5.98
N ASP A 84 -3.22 -12.99 -4.66
CA ASP A 84 -3.02 -14.23 -3.90
C ASP A 84 -4.24 -15.16 -4.03
N GLU A 85 -5.46 -14.62 -3.92
CA GLU A 85 -6.73 -15.36 -4.13
C GLU A 85 -6.82 -15.94 -5.55
N ALA A 86 -6.50 -15.15 -6.58
CA ALA A 86 -6.49 -15.62 -7.96
C ALA A 86 -5.43 -16.71 -8.19
N VAL A 87 -4.26 -16.57 -7.58
CA VAL A 87 -3.17 -17.56 -7.63
C VAL A 87 -3.61 -18.88 -6.97
N GLU A 88 -4.25 -18.82 -5.81
CA GLU A 88 -4.77 -20.00 -5.10
C GLU A 88 -5.84 -20.72 -5.92
N MET A 89 -6.77 -19.98 -6.52
CA MET A 89 -7.80 -20.54 -7.40
C MET A 89 -7.17 -21.27 -8.60
N LEU A 90 -6.20 -20.64 -9.28
CA LEU A 90 -5.52 -21.24 -10.44
C LEU A 90 -4.73 -22.50 -10.06
N LYS A 91 -4.06 -22.50 -8.89
CA LYS A 91 -3.35 -23.67 -8.37
C LYS A 91 -4.29 -24.83 -8.08
N CYS A 92 -5.41 -24.56 -7.41
CA CYS A 92 -6.41 -25.57 -7.09
C CYS A 92 -6.97 -26.21 -8.37
N LEU A 93 -7.31 -25.40 -9.37
CA LEU A 93 -7.83 -25.88 -10.65
C LEU A 93 -6.81 -26.74 -11.41
N ALA A 94 -5.55 -26.29 -11.48
CA ALA A 94 -4.47 -27.05 -12.13
C ALA A 94 -4.16 -28.37 -11.41
N GLN A 95 -4.15 -28.38 -10.07
CA GLN A 95 -3.92 -29.60 -9.29
C GLN A 95 -5.06 -30.60 -9.49
N LEU A 96 -6.31 -30.13 -9.49
CA LEU A 96 -7.48 -30.98 -9.69
C LEU A 96 -7.50 -31.58 -11.11
N GLY A 97 -7.21 -30.77 -12.14
CA GLY A 97 -7.13 -31.24 -13.52
C GLY A 97 -6.00 -32.24 -13.76
N ALA A 98 -4.83 -32.05 -13.12
CA ALA A 98 -3.74 -33.01 -13.19
C ALA A 98 -4.13 -34.37 -12.57
N LEU A 99 -4.87 -34.33 -11.47
CA LEU A 99 -5.32 -35.52 -10.74
C LEU A 99 -6.39 -36.30 -11.55
N THR A 100 -7.37 -35.61 -12.13
CA THR A 100 -8.39 -36.23 -13.00
C THR A 100 -7.76 -36.84 -14.26
N ALA A 101 -6.83 -36.13 -14.91
CA ALA A 101 -6.08 -36.65 -16.05
C ALA A 101 -5.24 -37.89 -15.67
N GLY A 102 -4.54 -37.84 -14.53
CA GLY A 102 -3.74 -38.96 -14.02
C GLY A 102 -4.59 -40.21 -13.75
N PHE A 103 -5.76 -40.06 -13.14
CA PHE A 103 -6.69 -41.16 -12.94
C PHE A 103 -7.25 -41.72 -14.24
N ALA A 104 -7.59 -40.87 -15.21
CA ALA A 104 -8.06 -41.33 -16.51
C ALA A 104 -7.00 -42.18 -17.23
N VAL A 105 -5.74 -41.75 -17.21
CA VAL A 105 -4.61 -42.49 -17.79
C VAL A 105 -4.33 -43.78 -17.02
N SER A 106 -4.33 -43.74 -15.68
CA SER A 106 -4.13 -44.94 -14.86
C SER A 106 -5.22 -45.98 -15.12
N ALA A 107 -6.48 -45.56 -15.24
CA ALA A 107 -7.59 -46.45 -15.60
C ALA A 107 -7.36 -47.07 -16.98
N PHE A 108 -6.92 -46.28 -17.97
CA PHE A 108 -6.60 -46.78 -19.30
C PHE A 108 -5.53 -47.89 -19.30
N TYR A 109 -4.48 -47.75 -18.48
CA TYR A 109 -3.40 -48.75 -18.39
C TYR A 109 -3.77 -49.99 -17.56
N ASP A 110 -4.52 -49.82 -16.48
CA ASP A 110 -4.86 -50.92 -15.57
C ASP A 110 -5.87 -51.88 -16.22
N PHE A 111 -6.74 -51.37 -17.07
CA PHE A 111 -7.60 -52.20 -17.90
C PHE A 111 -6.87 -52.67 -19.17
N GLN A 112 -5.94 -53.61 -19.00
CA GLN A 112 -5.40 -54.38 -20.12
C GLN A 112 -6.52 -55.26 -20.71
N TYR A 113 -7.29 -54.70 -21.65
CA TYR A 113 -8.41 -55.40 -22.25
C TYR A 113 -7.90 -56.52 -23.17
N THR A 114 -8.18 -57.77 -22.80
CA THR A 114 -8.04 -58.95 -23.67
C THR A 114 -9.23 -59.10 -24.63
N ALA A 115 -10.02 -58.04 -24.80
CA ALA A 115 -11.20 -58.05 -25.65
C ALA A 115 -10.80 -58.31 -27.11
N SER A 116 -11.60 -59.13 -27.81
CA SER A 116 -11.43 -59.37 -29.25
C SER A 116 -11.35 -58.05 -30.01
N SER A 117 -10.49 -57.99 -31.03
CA SER A 117 -10.27 -56.82 -31.91
C SER A 117 -11.54 -56.25 -32.52
N ASP A 118 -12.60 -57.05 -32.56
CA ASP A 118 -13.85 -56.73 -33.25
C ASP A 118 -14.83 -55.93 -32.37
N ASN A 119 -14.49 -55.65 -31.11
CA ASN A 119 -15.38 -54.89 -30.23
C ASN A 119 -15.36 -53.39 -30.55
N PRO A 120 -16.47 -52.80 -31.05
CA PRO A 120 -16.51 -51.39 -31.44
C PRO A 120 -16.41 -50.42 -30.26
N VAL A 121 -16.53 -50.89 -29.02
CA VAL A 121 -16.47 -50.06 -27.80
C VAL A 121 -15.03 -49.64 -27.46
N LEU A 122 -14.04 -50.42 -27.87
CA LEU A 122 -12.62 -50.15 -27.60
C LEU A 122 -12.13 -48.82 -28.21
N PRO A 123 -12.40 -48.48 -29.49
CA PRO A 123 -12.03 -47.17 -30.02
C PRO A 123 -12.76 -46.01 -29.35
N PHE A 124 -14.03 -46.17 -28.96
CA PHE A 124 -14.75 -45.13 -28.21
C PHE A 124 -14.13 -44.87 -26.84
N PHE A 125 -13.70 -45.92 -26.14
CA PHE A 125 -12.98 -45.80 -24.87
C PHE A 125 -11.65 -45.05 -25.04
N GLY A 126 -10.88 -45.37 -26.08
CA GLY A 126 -9.65 -44.66 -26.42
C GLY A 126 -9.88 -43.18 -26.71
N ILE A 127 -10.90 -42.86 -27.53
CA ILE A 127 -11.26 -41.48 -27.88
C ILE A 127 -11.72 -40.70 -26.64
N ALA A 128 -12.60 -41.28 -25.81
CA ALA A 128 -13.09 -40.63 -24.60
C ALA A 128 -11.95 -40.34 -23.60
N THR A 129 -11.01 -41.27 -23.47
CA THR A 129 -9.82 -41.11 -22.62
C THR A 129 -8.93 -39.99 -23.17
N ALA A 130 -8.65 -40.00 -24.47
CA ALA A 130 -7.85 -38.97 -25.13
C ALA A 130 -8.48 -37.57 -25.01
N LEU A 131 -9.80 -37.45 -25.15
CA LEU A 131 -10.52 -36.19 -24.95
C LEU A 131 -10.44 -35.71 -23.50
N THR A 132 -10.64 -36.61 -22.54
CA THR A 132 -10.54 -36.27 -21.11
C THR A 132 -9.15 -35.73 -20.77
N VAL A 133 -8.10 -36.46 -21.15
CA VAL A 133 -6.72 -36.02 -20.92
C VAL A 133 -6.41 -34.73 -21.69
N GLY A 134 -6.91 -34.60 -22.92
CA GLY A 134 -6.73 -33.41 -23.74
C GLY A 134 -7.38 -32.16 -23.13
N PHE A 135 -8.60 -32.25 -22.63
CA PHE A 135 -9.29 -31.13 -21.97
C PHE A 135 -8.60 -30.71 -20.67
N GLU A 136 -8.25 -31.69 -19.84
CA GLU A 136 -7.62 -31.44 -18.55
C GLU A 136 -6.20 -30.89 -18.70
N LEU A 137 -5.40 -31.44 -19.63
CA LEU A 137 -4.06 -30.94 -19.90
C LEU A 137 -4.08 -29.53 -20.48
N ASN A 138 -5.00 -29.24 -21.42
CA ASN A 138 -5.14 -27.88 -21.95
C ASN A 138 -5.59 -26.89 -20.86
N SER A 139 -6.50 -27.29 -19.98
CA SER A 139 -6.89 -26.48 -18.82
C SER A 139 -5.69 -26.18 -17.90
N CYS A 140 -4.91 -27.21 -17.54
CA CYS A 140 -3.72 -27.08 -16.71
C CYS A 140 -2.66 -26.15 -17.34
N VAL A 141 -2.40 -26.29 -18.65
CA VAL A 141 -1.47 -25.41 -19.37
C VAL A 141 -1.96 -23.97 -19.37
N MET A 142 -3.26 -23.73 -19.61
CA MET A 142 -3.82 -22.39 -19.53
C MET A 142 -3.70 -21.80 -18.12
N CYS A 143 -3.95 -22.60 -17.07
CA CYS A 143 -3.81 -22.16 -15.68
C CYS A 143 -2.36 -21.80 -15.32
N THR A 144 -1.36 -22.56 -15.79
CA THR A 144 0.06 -22.26 -15.52
C THR A 144 0.55 -21.03 -16.27
N LEU A 145 0.10 -20.82 -17.52
CA LEU A 145 0.37 -19.59 -18.26
C LEU A 145 -0.28 -18.37 -17.60
N LEU A 146 -1.54 -18.50 -17.14
CA LEU A 146 -2.22 -17.47 -16.39
C LEU A 146 -1.51 -17.15 -15.08
N LEU A 147 -1.11 -18.17 -14.32
CA LEU A 147 -0.36 -18.01 -13.07
C LEU A 147 0.95 -17.23 -13.31
N SER A 148 1.69 -17.58 -14.36
CA SER A 148 2.92 -16.89 -14.74
C SER A 148 2.66 -15.41 -15.07
N SER A 149 1.56 -15.12 -15.78
CA SER A 149 1.17 -13.75 -16.11
C SER A 149 0.80 -12.94 -14.86
N VAL A 150 0.00 -13.50 -13.96
CA VAL A 150 -0.46 -12.87 -12.72
C VAL A 150 0.70 -12.59 -11.78
N VAL A 151 1.62 -13.52 -11.59
CA VAL A 151 2.81 -13.33 -10.73
C VAL A 151 3.73 -12.25 -11.31
N ARG A 152 3.94 -12.24 -12.63
CA ARG A 152 4.76 -11.20 -13.29
C ARG A 152 4.15 -9.82 -13.09
N ILE A 153 2.84 -9.70 -13.25
CA ILE A 153 2.11 -8.44 -13.09
C ILE A 153 2.01 -8.02 -11.63
N GLY A 154 1.84 -8.97 -10.70
CA GLY A 154 1.80 -8.74 -9.25
C GLY A 154 3.03 -7.98 -8.75
N LYS A 155 4.21 -8.33 -9.27
CA LYS A 155 5.47 -7.62 -8.98
C LYS A 155 5.50 -6.18 -9.49
N SER A 156 4.74 -5.86 -10.54
CA SER A 156 4.75 -4.53 -11.16
C SER A 156 3.82 -3.51 -10.50
N TYR A 157 2.90 -3.93 -9.62
CA TYR A 157 1.97 -3.01 -8.93
C TYR A 157 2.58 -2.26 -7.74
N ILE A 158 3.83 -2.58 -7.39
CA ILE A 158 4.57 -1.94 -6.29
C ILE A 158 5.73 -1.17 -6.92
N THR A 159 5.40 -0.20 -7.77
CA THR A 159 6.40 0.71 -8.35
C THR A 159 6.30 2.05 -7.64
N GLU A 160 7.45 2.59 -7.23
CA GLU A 160 7.54 3.89 -6.55
C GLU A 160 7.04 5.02 -7.47
N GLU A 161 7.17 4.86 -8.79
CA GLU A 161 6.65 5.82 -9.76
C GLU A 161 5.12 5.90 -9.75
N GLU A 162 4.42 4.78 -9.60
CA GLU A 162 2.95 4.75 -9.51
C GLU A 162 2.45 5.35 -8.20
N GLU A 163 3.16 5.09 -7.10
CA GLU A 163 2.89 5.74 -5.82
C GLU A 163 3.03 7.26 -5.95
N ALA A 164 4.14 7.74 -6.53
CA ALA A 164 4.38 9.16 -6.72
C ALA A 164 3.28 9.83 -7.57
N GLU A 165 2.87 9.18 -8.68
CA GLU A 165 1.79 9.67 -9.52
C GLU A 165 0.43 9.69 -8.79
N TYR A 166 0.14 8.66 -7.99
CA TYR A 166 -1.07 8.60 -7.17
C TYR A 166 -1.09 9.72 -6.12
N LEU A 167 0.00 9.89 -5.38
CA LEU A 167 0.14 10.94 -4.37
C LEU A 167 0.01 12.33 -4.98
N TRP A 168 0.59 12.55 -6.17
CA TRP A 168 0.44 13.82 -6.89
C TRP A 168 -1.02 14.10 -7.29
N ARG A 169 -1.73 13.10 -7.83
CA ARG A 169 -3.16 13.25 -8.19
C ARG A 169 -4.03 13.47 -6.97
N LEU A 170 -3.77 12.77 -5.87
CA LEU A 170 -4.51 12.91 -4.63
C LEU A 170 -4.30 14.30 -4.01
N ARG A 171 -3.06 14.81 -4.04
CA ARG A 171 -2.73 16.19 -3.62
C ARG A 171 -3.48 17.24 -4.45
N ASN A 172 -3.56 17.05 -5.78
CA ASN A 172 -4.31 17.98 -6.63
C ASN A 172 -5.82 17.90 -6.36
N TRP A 173 -6.35 16.70 -6.13
CA TRP A 173 -7.75 16.50 -5.77
C TRP A 173 -8.12 17.16 -4.45
N THR A 174 -7.29 17.01 -3.39
CA THR A 174 -7.53 17.66 -2.10
C THR A 174 -7.46 19.18 -2.20
N ALA A 175 -6.56 19.73 -3.03
CA ALA A 175 -6.47 21.16 -3.27
C ALA A 175 -7.73 21.72 -3.97
N CYS A 176 -8.32 20.99 -4.92
CA CYS A 176 -9.58 21.37 -5.55
C CYS A 176 -10.79 21.24 -4.59
N TYR A 177 -10.75 20.26 -3.70
CA TYR A 177 -11.82 20.00 -2.73
C TYR A 177 -11.95 21.11 -1.69
N THR A 178 -10.83 21.56 -1.10
CA THR A 178 -10.84 22.62 -0.07
C THR A 178 -11.31 23.98 -0.60
N GLY A 179 -11.15 24.25 -1.90
CA GLY A 179 -11.62 25.49 -2.52
C GLY A 179 -13.13 25.56 -2.75
N THR A 180 -13.79 24.40 -2.95
CA THR A 180 -15.19 24.34 -3.41
C THR A 180 -16.23 24.34 -2.29
N GLU A 181 -15.87 23.99 -1.05
CA GLU A 181 -16.78 24.04 0.10
C GLU A 181 -17.30 25.46 0.42
N SER A 182 -16.59 26.51 -0.02
CA SER A 182 -16.99 27.91 0.24
C SER A 182 -18.09 28.45 -0.67
N SER A 183 -18.52 27.72 -1.71
CA SER A 183 -19.51 28.15 -2.72
C SER A 183 -20.78 27.28 -2.73
N ALA A 184 -21.08 26.62 -1.61
CA ALA A 184 -22.09 25.56 -1.47
C ALA A 184 -23.56 26.06 -1.46
N SER A 185 -24.02 26.72 -2.52
CA SER A 185 -25.46 26.95 -2.73
C SER A 185 -26.12 25.99 -3.73
N ASN A 186 -25.35 25.21 -4.49
CA ASN A 186 -25.88 24.15 -5.38
C ASN A 186 -25.17 22.81 -5.10
N ALA A 187 -25.82 21.98 -4.28
CA ALA A 187 -25.27 20.77 -3.65
C ALA A 187 -25.12 19.58 -4.62
N THR A 188 -24.12 19.60 -5.50
CA THR A 188 -23.64 18.39 -6.18
C THR A 188 -22.62 17.69 -5.29
N ALA A 189 -22.81 16.39 -5.05
CA ALA A 189 -21.89 15.58 -4.25
C ALA A 189 -20.44 15.72 -4.75
N PRO A 190 -19.45 15.83 -3.86
CA PRO A 190 -18.07 16.01 -4.29
C PRO A 190 -17.57 14.80 -5.09
N PRO A 191 -16.66 15.02 -6.06
CA PRO A 191 -16.11 13.94 -6.87
C PRO A 191 -15.31 12.97 -5.98
N PRO A 192 -15.41 11.65 -6.21
CA PRO A 192 -14.67 10.66 -5.43
C PRO A 192 -13.15 10.85 -5.59
N PRO A 193 -12.35 10.38 -4.61
CA PRO A 193 -10.90 10.47 -4.70
C PRO A 193 -10.38 9.70 -5.92
N PRO A 194 -9.26 10.15 -6.53
CA PRO A 194 -8.71 9.50 -7.71
C PRO A 194 -8.26 8.07 -7.38
N ALA A 195 -8.69 7.10 -8.19
CA ALA A 195 -8.24 5.73 -8.07
C ALA A 195 -6.83 5.53 -8.69
N PRO A 196 -6.07 4.51 -8.23
CA PRO A 196 -4.85 4.06 -8.91
C PRO A 196 -5.12 3.75 -10.39
N ARG A 197 -4.20 4.13 -11.29
CA ARG A 197 -4.37 3.91 -12.75
C ARG A 197 -4.32 2.44 -13.12
N ARG A 198 -3.45 1.71 -12.43
CA ARG A 198 -3.25 0.27 -12.55
C ARG A 198 -3.86 -0.39 -11.34
N ASN A 199 -4.87 -1.19 -11.58
CA ASN A 199 -5.51 -2.06 -10.60
C ASN A 199 -5.48 -3.48 -11.15
N PHE A 200 -5.23 -4.44 -10.27
CA PHE A 200 -5.20 -5.86 -10.64
C PHE A 200 -6.51 -6.26 -11.31
N GLN A 201 -7.65 -5.81 -10.76
CA GLN A 201 -8.97 -6.08 -11.31
C GLN A 201 -9.08 -5.76 -12.81
N ARG A 202 -8.65 -4.59 -13.27
CA ARG A 202 -8.76 -4.23 -14.69
C ARG A 202 -7.83 -5.06 -15.57
N HIS A 203 -6.66 -5.42 -15.07
CA HIS A 203 -5.77 -6.33 -15.79
C HIS A 203 -6.40 -7.71 -15.91
N TRP A 204 -6.95 -8.22 -14.81
CA TRP A 204 -7.67 -9.48 -14.78
C TRP A 204 -8.83 -9.47 -15.79
N ASP A 205 -9.75 -8.51 -15.67
CA ASP A 205 -10.93 -8.38 -16.54
C ASP A 205 -10.55 -8.30 -18.04
N SER A 206 -9.48 -7.56 -18.38
CA SER A 206 -9.10 -7.32 -19.78
C SER A 206 -8.29 -8.44 -20.43
N ARG A 207 -7.52 -9.21 -19.65
CA ARG A 207 -6.55 -10.19 -20.21
C ARG A 207 -6.74 -11.59 -19.67
N CYS A 208 -6.99 -11.73 -18.37
CA CYS A 208 -7.00 -13.02 -17.71
C CYS A 208 -8.40 -13.65 -17.69
N GLU A 209 -9.46 -12.84 -17.56
CA GLU A 209 -10.81 -13.33 -17.32
C GLU A 209 -11.31 -14.21 -18.47
N GLY A 210 -11.14 -13.79 -19.73
CA GLY A 210 -11.55 -14.60 -20.88
C GLY A 210 -10.79 -15.92 -20.99
N LEU A 211 -9.49 -15.91 -20.72
CA LEU A 211 -8.64 -17.11 -20.73
C LEU A 211 -8.98 -18.03 -19.56
N TRP A 212 -9.21 -17.48 -18.37
CA TRP A 212 -9.62 -18.23 -17.19
C TRP A 212 -10.98 -18.90 -17.40
N ARG A 213 -11.96 -18.18 -17.96
CA ARG A 213 -13.27 -18.75 -18.34
C ARG A 213 -13.13 -19.89 -19.33
N THR A 214 -12.21 -19.76 -20.29
CA THR A 214 -11.92 -20.82 -21.27
C THR A 214 -11.27 -22.03 -20.61
N ALA A 215 -10.29 -21.82 -19.73
CA ALA A 215 -9.65 -22.89 -18.96
C ALA A 215 -10.66 -23.63 -18.06
N LEU A 216 -11.50 -22.87 -17.35
CA LEU A 216 -12.58 -23.40 -16.53
C LEU A 216 -13.59 -24.18 -17.37
N ALA A 217 -13.97 -23.69 -18.55
CA ALA A 217 -14.88 -24.40 -19.45
C ALA A 217 -14.27 -25.72 -19.94
N LEU A 218 -12.97 -25.74 -20.28
CA LEU A 218 -12.25 -26.96 -20.65
C LEU A 218 -12.22 -27.95 -19.49
N PHE A 219 -11.87 -27.50 -18.28
CA PHE A 219 -11.93 -28.32 -17.07
C PHE A 219 -13.32 -28.91 -16.84
N LEU A 220 -14.36 -28.07 -16.84
CA LEU A 220 -15.75 -28.51 -16.65
C LEU A 220 -16.23 -29.44 -17.77
N SER A 221 -15.70 -29.33 -18.98
CA SER A 221 -15.98 -30.27 -20.08
C SER A 221 -15.26 -31.61 -19.95
N GLY A 222 -14.13 -31.65 -19.22
CA GLY A 222 -13.38 -32.86 -18.90
C GLY A 222 -14.09 -33.79 -17.92
N ILE A 223 -14.87 -33.24 -16.98
CA ILE A 223 -15.57 -34.06 -15.97
C ILE A 223 -16.63 -34.98 -16.61
N PRO A 224 -17.53 -34.52 -17.50
CA PRO A 224 -18.46 -35.39 -18.22
C PRO A 224 -17.75 -36.46 -19.06
N THR A 225 -16.64 -36.12 -19.73
CA THR A 225 -15.87 -37.11 -20.51
C THR A 225 -15.20 -38.14 -19.60
N PHE A 226 -14.74 -37.76 -18.40
CA PHE A 226 -14.23 -38.69 -17.40
C PHE A 226 -15.29 -39.70 -16.94
N PHE A 227 -16.53 -39.26 -16.68
CA PHE A 227 -17.63 -40.19 -16.38
C PHE A 227 -17.94 -41.14 -17.54
N ALA A 228 -17.85 -40.66 -18.78
CA ALA A 228 -17.99 -41.52 -19.95
C ALA A 228 -16.88 -42.58 -20.02
N VAL A 229 -15.62 -42.22 -19.72
CA VAL A 229 -14.49 -43.15 -19.61
C VAL A 229 -14.76 -44.22 -18.54
N MET A 230 -15.21 -43.82 -17.35
CA MET A 230 -15.54 -44.75 -16.26
C MET A 230 -16.71 -45.69 -16.61
N GLY A 231 -17.73 -45.18 -17.31
CA GLY A 231 -18.85 -45.99 -17.81
C GLY A 231 -18.41 -47.02 -18.85
N LEU A 232 -17.59 -46.61 -19.82
CA LEU A 232 -17.03 -47.49 -20.85
C LEU A 232 -16.08 -48.53 -20.25
N ALA A 233 -15.25 -48.15 -19.28
CA ALA A 233 -14.39 -49.08 -18.55
C ALA A 233 -15.20 -50.12 -17.78
N GLY A 234 -16.26 -49.69 -17.08
CA GLY A 234 -17.19 -50.59 -16.40
C GLY A 234 -17.84 -51.58 -17.36
N TYR A 235 -18.29 -51.10 -18.53
CA TYR A 235 -18.85 -51.95 -19.58
C TYR A 235 -17.84 -53.01 -20.04
N LEU A 236 -16.62 -52.60 -20.36
CA LEU A 236 -15.58 -53.52 -20.85
C LEU A 236 -15.14 -54.52 -19.78
N LYS A 237 -15.09 -54.12 -18.50
CA LYS A 237 -14.72 -55.02 -17.40
C LYS A 237 -15.79 -56.05 -17.07
N PHE A 238 -17.06 -55.67 -17.14
CA PHE A 238 -18.17 -56.49 -16.71
C PHE A 238 -18.98 -57.11 -17.86
N PHE A 239 -18.44 -57.14 -19.08
CA PHE A 239 -19.16 -57.62 -20.27
C PHE A 239 -19.73 -59.05 -20.11
N THR A 240 -19.15 -59.87 -19.24
CA THR A 240 -19.62 -61.24 -18.95
C THR A 240 -20.90 -61.30 -18.13
N SER A 241 -21.23 -60.24 -17.39
CA SER A 241 -22.41 -60.16 -16.52
C SER A 241 -23.31 -59.00 -16.95
N PRO A 242 -24.39 -59.27 -17.70
CA PRO A 242 -25.26 -58.21 -18.24
C PRO A 242 -25.90 -57.38 -17.12
N SER A 243 -26.22 -57.99 -15.98
CA SER A 243 -26.81 -57.29 -14.83
C SER A 243 -25.88 -56.21 -14.28
N THR A 244 -24.58 -56.50 -14.13
CA THR A 244 -23.62 -55.50 -13.60
C THR A 244 -23.35 -54.39 -14.60
N VAL A 245 -23.37 -54.69 -15.91
CA VAL A 245 -23.26 -53.67 -16.96
C VAL A 245 -24.44 -52.71 -16.92
N ILE A 246 -25.67 -53.23 -16.81
CA ILE A 246 -26.87 -52.40 -16.74
C ILE A 246 -26.84 -51.50 -15.50
N ILE A 247 -26.51 -52.06 -14.33
CA ILE A 247 -26.45 -51.30 -13.07
C ILE A 247 -25.37 -50.21 -13.15
N THR A 248 -24.16 -50.53 -13.62
CA THR A 248 -23.08 -49.55 -13.76
C THR A 248 -23.41 -48.46 -14.78
N ALA A 249 -24.02 -48.82 -15.92
CA ALA A 249 -24.45 -47.86 -16.93
C ALA A 249 -25.51 -46.88 -16.39
N VAL A 250 -26.51 -47.37 -15.64
CA VAL A 250 -27.55 -46.52 -15.02
C VAL A 250 -26.93 -45.57 -13.99
N LEU A 251 -26.06 -46.08 -13.10
CA LEU A 251 -25.40 -45.26 -12.09
C LEU A 251 -24.49 -44.19 -12.71
N MET A 252 -23.68 -44.55 -13.71
CA MET A 252 -22.81 -43.60 -14.39
C MET A 252 -23.61 -42.58 -15.21
N SER A 253 -24.72 -42.98 -15.84
CA SER A 253 -25.60 -42.05 -16.56
C SER A 253 -26.29 -41.07 -15.61
N ALA A 254 -26.76 -41.53 -14.45
CA ALA A 254 -27.34 -40.67 -13.43
C ALA A 254 -26.30 -39.67 -12.87
N ALA A 255 -25.09 -40.15 -12.55
CA ALA A 255 -23.99 -39.31 -12.12
C ALA A 255 -23.57 -38.28 -13.18
N PHE A 256 -23.54 -38.69 -14.45
CA PHE A 256 -23.27 -37.81 -15.59
C PHE A 256 -24.31 -36.70 -15.70
N VAL A 257 -25.61 -37.04 -15.71
CA VAL A 257 -26.69 -36.04 -15.79
C VAL A 257 -26.63 -35.08 -14.62
N TYR A 258 -26.45 -35.60 -13.40
CA TYR A 258 -26.31 -34.76 -12.21
C TYR A 258 -25.12 -33.80 -12.34
N THR A 259 -23.97 -34.31 -12.79
CA THR A 259 -22.76 -33.49 -12.98
C THR A 259 -22.94 -32.45 -14.06
N VAL A 260 -23.61 -32.77 -15.18
CA VAL A 260 -23.88 -31.82 -16.27
C VAL A 260 -24.85 -30.72 -15.83
N VAL A 261 -25.89 -31.06 -15.06
CA VAL A 261 -26.82 -30.06 -14.52
C VAL A 261 -26.09 -29.14 -13.55
N LEU A 262 -25.34 -29.72 -12.62
CA LEU A 262 -24.54 -28.96 -11.65
C LEU A 262 -23.53 -28.07 -12.38
N SER A 263 -22.76 -28.62 -13.32
CA SER A 263 -21.77 -27.85 -14.08
C SER A 263 -22.41 -26.79 -14.95
N ALA A 264 -23.60 -27.01 -15.52
CA ALA A 264 -24.32 -26.01 -16.29
C ALA A 264 -24.79 -24.83 -15.42
N ASP A 265 -25.27 -25.09 -14.20
CA ASP A 265 -25.72 -24.04 -13.30
C ASP A 265 -24.55 -23.24 -12.73
N TRP A 266 -23.45 -23.91 -12.37
CA TRP A 266 -22.20 -23.23 -12.00
C TRP A 266 -21.56 -22.50 -13.18
N ALA A 267 -21.55 -23.09 -14.37
CA ALA A 267 -21.05 -22.44 -15.57
C ALA A 267 -21.88 -21.19 -15.90
N LYS A 268 -23.20 -21.21 -15.72
CA LYS A 268 -24.00 -19.98 -15.83
C LYS A 268 -23.56 -18.95 -14.79
N ALA A 269 -23.47 -19.32 -13.51
CA ALA A 269 -23.07 -18.38 -12.46
C ALA A 269 -21.66 -17.79 -12.69
N LEU A 270 -20.70 -18.61 -13.14
CA LEU A 270 -19.29 -18.24 -13.30
C LEU A 270 -18.98 -17.60 -14.65
N LEU A 271 -19.60 -18.05 -15.74
CA LEU A 271 -19.34 -17.55 -17.11
C LEU A 271 -20.24 -16.38 -17.49
N VAL A 272 -21.47 -16.32 -16.96
CA VAL A 272 -22.38 -15.17 -17.19
C VAL A 272 -22.02 -13.99 -16.27
N GLY A 273 -21.14 -14.24 -15.28
CA GLY A 273 -20.62 -13.27 -14.33
C GLY A 273 -20.33 -11.88 -14.92
N ARG A 274 -21.02 -10.88 -14.36
CA ARG A 274 -20.86 -9.42 -14.54
C ARG A 274 -20.94 -8.87 -15.96
N SER A 275 -21.58 -9.59 -16.88
CA SER A 275 -21.94 -9.02 -18.17
C SER A 275 -23.06 -8.00 -17.96
N THR A 276 -22.69 -6.73 -17.82
CA THR A 276 -23.56 -5.59 -18.17
C THR A 276 -24.95 -5.58 -17.53
N SER A 277 -25.03 -5.48 -16.20
CA SER A 277 -26.00 -4.54 -15.66
C SER A 277 -25.52 -3.17 -16.12
N SER A 278 -25.99 -2.71 -17.28
CA SER A 278 -25.95 -1.32 -17.71
C SER A 278 -26.87 -0.48 -16.81
N ALA A 279 -26.73 -0.63 -15.49
CA ALA A 279 -27.04 0.48 -14.62
C ALA A 279 -26.13 1.63 -15.10
N PRO A 280 -26.70 2.82 -15.35
CA PRO A 280 -25.92 3.96 -15.83
C PRO A 280 -24.69 4.12 -14.95
N LEU A 281 -23.61 4.44 -15.64
CA LEU A 281 -22.21 4.40 -15.23
C LEU A 281 -21.89 5.46 -14.17
N ASP A 282 -22.71 5.61 -13.14
CA ASP A 282 -22.68 6.81 -12.29
C ASP A 282 -21.96 6.62 -10.95
N TRP A 283 -21.66 5.40 -10.42
CA TRP A 283 -20.89 5.33 -9.15
C TRP A 283 -20.33 3.96 -8.67
N GLN A 284 -20.45 2.84 -9.40
CA GLN A 284 -20.04 1.53 -8.84
C GLN A 284 -18.54 1.15 -8.93
N ALA A 285 -17.65 2.15 -8.88
CA ALA A 285 -16.22 1.93 -8.61
C ALA A 285 -15.87 1.89 -7.09
N GLY A 286 -16.85 1.97 -6.18
CA GLY A 286 -16.58 2.10 -4.74
C GLY A 286 -17.53 1.39 -3.76
N GLY A 287 -18.44 0.51 -4.19
CA GLY A 287 -19.54 0.01 -3.35
C GLY A 287 -19.17 -0.91 -2.17
N TRP A 288 -17.92 -1.33 -2.03
CA TRP A 288 -17.53 -2.34 -1.02
C TRP A 288 -16.95 -1.70 0.25
N TRP A 289 -16.65 -0.40 0.23
CA TRP A 289 -16.31 0.35 1.45
C TRP A 289 -17.57 0.77 2.24
N ASN A 290 -18.78 0.60 1.68
CA ASN A 290 -20.04 1.09 2.25
C ASN A 290 -21.01 -0.02 2.72
N SER A 291 -20.60 -1.29 2.76
CA SER A 291 -21.53 -2.40 3.07
C SER A 291 -21.10 -3.25 4.26
N SER A 292 -20.95 -2.62 5.44
CA SER A 292 -21.15 -3.31 6.73
C SER A 292 -21.22 -2.38 7.96
N GLU A 293 -21.70 -1.14 7.82
CA GLU A 293 -22.25 -0.42 8.97
C GLU A 293 -23.77 -0.30 8.78
N PRO A 294 -24.60 -0.95 9.63
CA PRO A 294 -26.04 -0.73 9.58
C PRO A 294 -26.28 0.75 9.78
N ALA A 295 -27.17 1.33 8.98
CA ALA A 295 -27.61 2.70 9.12
C ALA A 295 -28.21 2.93 10.52
N VAL A 296 -27.36 3.31 11.46
CA VAL A 296 -27.79 3.91 12.72
C VAL A 296 -28.35 5.27 12.32
N SER A 297 -29.67 5.36 12.33
CA SER A 297 -30.41 6.61 12.17
C SER A 297 -29.86 7.64 13.16
N LEU A 298 -29.04 8.56 12.65
CA LEU A 298 -28.45 9.66 13.41
C LEU A 298 -29.55 10.68 13.74
N SER A 299 -30.16 10.52 14.91
CA SER A 299 -30.52 11.66 15.73
C SER A 299 -29.33 11.92 16.64
N THR A 300 -28.95 13.19 16.78
CA THR A 300 -27.89 13.73 17.66
C THR A 300 -26.43 13.37 17.34
N ALA A 301 -25.84 14.21 16.47
CA ALA A 301 -24.46 14.74 16.60
C ALA A 301 -23.35 13.77 17.02
N THR A 302 -23.09 12.72 16.23
CA THR A 302 -21.84 11.95 16.34
C THR A 302 -20.83 12.45 15.30
N PRO A 303 -19.59 12.82 15.68
CA PRO A 303 -18.59 13.34 14.76
C PRO A 303 -18.12 12.28 13.75
N SER A 304 -17.85 12.70 12.51
CA SER A 304 -17.40 11.81 11.44
C SER A 304 -16.05 11.15 11.76
N PRO A 305 -15.79 9.93 11.25
CA PRO A 305 -14.53 9.23 11.46
C PRO A 305 -13.32 9.90 10.77
N PHE A 306 -13.54 10.97 10.00
CA PHE A 306 -12.50 11.77 9.35
C PHE A 306 -12.39 13.16 10.00
N GLY A 307 -12.35 13.21 11.33
CA GLY A 307 -12.15 14.44 12.12
C GLY A 307 -10.78 15.11 11.99
N PHE A 308 -10.16 15.10 10.80
CA PHE A 308 -8.87 15.76 10.53
C PHE A 308 -8.95 17.28 10.39
N HIS A 309 -10.16 17.84 10.31
CA HIS A 309 -10.38 19.28 10.18
C HIS A 309 -10.85 19.94 11.47
N ARG A 310 -10.97 19.23 12.60
CA ARG A 310 -11.26 19.89 13.87
C ARG A 310 -9.94 20.47 14.39
N PRO A 311 -9.75 21.81 14.41
CA PRO A 311 -8.60 22.38 15.07
C PRO A 311 -8.60 21.86 16.51
N PRO A 312 -7.45 21.39 17.02
CA PRO A 312 -7.37 20.89 18.40
C PRO A 312 -7.94 21.94 19.34
N ASP A 313 -8.81 21.48 20.24
CA ASP A 313 -9.50 22.35 21.17
C ASP A 313 -8.46 23.18 21.94
N LYS A 314 -8.58 24.51 21.88
CA LYS A 314 -7.54 25.42 22.38
C LYS A 314 -7.30 25.23 23.87
N ASP A 315 -8.31 24.71 24.56
CA ASP A 315 -8.33 24.48 26.01
C ASP A 315 -7.65 23.17 26.42
N SER A 316 -7.34 22.28 25.47
CA SER A 316 -6.66 20.99 25.73
C SER A 316 -5.13 21.07 25.68
N MET A 317 -4.57 22.09 25.02
CA MET A 317 -3.10 22.24 24.89
C MET A 317 -2.43 22.96 26.06
N TRP A 318 -3.21 23.58 26.94
CA TRP A 318 -2.69 24.36 28.06
C TRP A 318 -3.51 24.07 29.31
N GLN A 319 -3.42 22.85 29.83
CA GLN A 319 -3.68 22.67 31.26
C GLN A 319 -2.47 23.26 32.01
N PRO A 320 -2.60 24.39 32.72
CA PRO A 320 -1.55 24.81 33.63
C PRO A 320 -1.36 23.70 34.66
N SER A 321 -0.15 23.17 34.79
CA SER A 321 0.19 22.23 35.84
C SER A 321 -0.15 22.88 37.19
N ALA A 322 -1.14 22.35 37.89
CA ALA A 322 -1.57 22.82 39.20
C ALA A 322 -0.61 22.38 40.32
N ASP A 323 0.69 22.58 40.11
CA ASP A 323 1.74 22.33 41.11
C ASP A 323 2.22 23.68 41.65
N PRO A 324 1.67 24.17 42.79
CA PRO A 324 2.05 25.44 43.38
C PRO A 324 3.39 25.42 44.14
N GLN A 325 4.22 24.39 43.98
CA GLN A 325 5.51 24.28 44.67
C GLN A 325 6.64 23.79 43.76
N ARG A 326 7.22 24.70 42.97
CA ARG A 326 8.64 24.59 42.61
C ARG A 326 9.32 25.95 42.75
N PRO A 327 10.44 26.05 43.50
CA PRO A 327 11.22 27.28 43.56
C PRO A 327 11.85 27.59 42.21
N TYR A 328 11.75 28.84 41.78
CA TYR A 328 12.44 29.37 40.61
C TYR A 328 13.95 29.19 40.75
N GLY A 329 14.53 28.25 39.99
CA GLY A 329 15.95 27.94 40.09
C GLY A 329 16.48 27.04 38.97
N ARG A 330 15.91 27.08 37.77
CA ARG A 330 16.58 26.53 36.58
C ARG A 330 16.69 27.61 35.51
N THR A 331 17.93 27.88 35.13
CA THR A 331 18.31 28.72 34.00
C THR A 331 17.79 28.11 32.69
N ILE A 332 17.43 28.96 31.74
CA ILE A 332 16.78 28.62 30.45
C ILE A 332 17.69 27.79 29.51
N GLU A 333 18.92 27.47 29.91
CA GLU A 333 19.90 26.73 29.11
C GLU A 333 19.74 25.20 29.14
N GLU A 334 18.89 24.64 30.01
CA GLU A 334 18.76 23.18 30.20
C GLU A 334 17.52 22.52 29.58
N LEU A 335 16.74 23.23 28.76
CA LEU A 335 15.70 22.56 27.98
C LEU A 335 16.34 21.86 26.78
N PRO A 336 16.16 20.53 26.62
CA PRO A 336 16.60 19.83 25.42
C PRO A 336 15.69 20.27 24.27
N TYR A 337 16.03 21.37 23.62
CA TYR A 337 15.56 21.64 22.27
C TYR A 337 16.15 20.54 21.38
N PRO A 338 15.33 19.71 20.69
CA PRO A 338 15.88 18.89 19.64
C PRO A 338 16.54 19.83 18.63
N ALA A 339 17.82 19.57 18.36
CA ALA A 339 18.64 20.35 17.47
C ALA A 339 17.96 20.50 16.10
N ILE A 340 17.31 21.64 15.87
CA ILE A 340 17.02 22.17 14.53
C ILE A 340 18.29 22.89 14.08
N LEU A 341 19.40 22.15 14.02
CA LEU A 341 20.66 22.55 13.40
C LEU A 341 20.81 21.65 12.17
N GLY A 342 20.26 22.09 11.04
CA GLY A 342 20.34 21.32 9.79
C GLY A 342 19.47 21.77 8.63
N LEU A 343 18.53 22.72 8.82
CA LEU A 343 17.82 23.31 7.68
C LEU A 343 18.70 24.37 7.02
N HIS A 344 19.52 23.92 6.05
CA HIS A 344 20.06 24.78 5.01
C HIS A 344 18.93 25.62 4.39
N PRO A 345 19.11 26.92 4.15
CA PRO A 345 18.14 27.70 3.40
C PRO A 345 18.00 27.12 1.98
N TRP A 346 16.76 26.84 1.60
CA TRP A 346 16.41 26.38 0.25
C TRP A 346 16.80 27.46 -0.78
N PRO A 347 17.56 27.15 -1.84
CA PRO A 347 17.95 28.13 -2.83
C PRO A 347 16.80 28.30 -3.83
N GLY A 348 16.00 29.35 -3.67
CA GLY A 348 14.89 29.55 -4.61
C GLY A 348 13.91 30.65 -4.26
N SER A 349 14.37 31.89 -4.13
CA SER A 349 13.58 33.09 -4.48
C SER A 349 14.47 34.34 -4.41
N GLY A 350 14.83 34.90 -5.56
CA GLY A 350 15.45 36.23 -5.68
C GLY A 350 14.42 37.37 -5.44
N PRO A 351 14.72 38.66 -5.77
CA PRO A 351 15.74 39.14 -6.71
C PRO A 351 16.60 40.36 -6.28
N ALA A 352 17.69 40.56 -7.03
CA ALA A 352 18.38 41.80 -7.43
C ALA A 352 18.53 42.99 -6.44
N LEU A 353 19.79 43.35 -6.12
CA LEU A 353 20.30 44.73 -6.20
C LEU A 353 21.83 44.81 -5.95
N ALA A 354 22.45 45.78 -6.63
CA ALA A 354 23.85 46.26 -6.55
C ALA A 354 24.91 45.43 -7.30
N ARG A 355 25.33 45.82 -8.52
CA ARG A 355 26.15 47.00 -8.91
C ARG A 355 27.65 46.81 -8.62
N GLY A 356 28.35 46.28 -9.63
CA GLY A 356 29.54 46.85 -10.26
C GLY A 356 30.85 46.92 -9.46
N MET A 357 31.86 46.20 -9.94
CA MET A 357 33.13 46.81 -10.35
C MET A 357 33.92 45.87 -11.28
N SER A 358 34.44 46.50 -12.33
CA SER A 358 35.24 46.03 -13.45
C SER A 358 36.60 45.43 -13.08
N ALA A 359 37.13 44.52 -13.91
CA ALA A 359 38.27 44.79 -14.80
C ALA A 359 38.78 43.52 -15.53
N THR A 360 38.91 43.64 -16.86
CA THR A 360 40.03 43.21 -17.75
C THR A 360 40.56 41.77 -17.68
N ALA A 361 40.97 41.09 -18.75
CA ALA A 361 41.01 41.30 -20.20
C ALA A 361 41.57 39.98 -20.81
N ASP A 362 41.58 39.93 -22.14
CA ASP A 362 42.44 39.13 -23.04
C ASP A 362 41.94 37.83 -23.69
N ALA A 363 41.70 38.00 -25.02
CA ALA A 363 42.15 37.20 -26.18
C ALA A 363 41.93 35.67 -26.13
N GLY A 364 41.15 35.00 -27.01
CA GLY A 364 41.11 35.06 -28.48
C GLY A 364 42.29 34.30 -29.12
N PRO A 365 42.22 33.67 -30.32
CA PRO A 365 41.06 33.17 -31.08
C PRO A 365 41.29 31.78 -31.79
N ASP A 366 40.31 31.36 -32.61
CA ASP A 366 40.46 30.63 -33.92
C ASP A 366 40.96 29.16 -33.95
N LEU A 367 40.58 28.23 -34.86
CA LEU A 367 39.93 28.20 -36.18
C LEU A 367 39.58 26.72 -36.56
N THR A 368 38.61 26.52 -37.48
CA THR A 368 38.55 25.48 -38.56
C THR A 368 38.40 23.97 -38.20
N ALA A 369 37.93 23.04 -39.05
CA ALA A 369 37.08 22.94 -40.26
C ALA A 369 37.10 21.44 -40.70
N GLY A 370 36.12 20.99 -41.51
CA GLY A 370 36.17 19.76 -42.34
C GLY A 370 35.39 18.57 -41.76
N ALA A 371 34.26 18.08 -42.27
CA ALA A 371 33.76 17.72 -43.61
C ALA A 371 34.19 16.33 -44.13
N THR A 372 33.18 15.56 -44.62
CA THR A 372 33.20 14.38 -45.53
C THR A 372 33.64 13.02 -44.94
N SER A 373 33.19 11.83 -45.35
CA SER A 373 32.22 11.31 -46.33
C SER A 373 32.24 9.75 -46.23
N ALA A 374 31.21 9.11 -46.80
CA ALA A 374 31.18 7.74 -47.38
C ALA A 374 31.03 6.47 -46.52
N ARG A 375 29.84 5.86 -46.68
CA ARG A 375 29.46 4.43 -46.68
C ARG A 375 30.08 3.70 -47.92
N PRO A 376 29.73 2.44 -48.28
CA PRO A 376 29.55 1.15 -47.57
C PRO A 376 30.43 0.01 -48.16
N GLY A 377 30.47 -1.18 -47.54
CA GLY A 377 31.06 -2.38 -48.14
C GLY A 377 30.32 -3.66 -47.73
N ALA A 378 29.85 -4.40 -48.74
CA ALA A 378 29.07 -5.63 -48.68
C ALA A 378 29.94 -6.90 -48.62
N GLY A 379 29.32 -8.06 -48.32
CA GLY A 379 29.93 -9.39 -48.40
C GLY A 379 29.31 -10.36 -47.38
N THR A 380 28.11 -10.90 -47.58
CA THR A 380 27.76 -12.13 -48.33
C THR A 380 28.30 -13.43 -47.70
N VAL A 381 27.41 -14.43 -47.61
CA VAL A 381 27.64 -15.89 -47.82
C VAL A 381 27.41 -16.83 -46.60
N LEU A 382 26.41 -17.70 -46.81
CA LEU A 382 26.16 -19.08 -46.35
C LEU A 382 25.40 -19.41 -45.05
N ARG A 383 24.35 -20.20 -45.32
CA ARG A 383 23.42 -21.02 -44.51
C ARG A 383 23.98 -22.47 -44.50
N PRO A 384 23.27 -23.48 -43.95
CA PRO A 384 22.85 -23.81 -42.58
C PRO A 384 23.61 -25.04 -42.01
N GLU A 385 23.43 -25.33 -40.72
CA GLU A 385 23.21 -26.67 -40.11
C GLU A 385 23.07 -26.41 -38.60
N GLY A 386 22.01 -26.82 -37.90
CA GLY A 386 21.62 -28.20 -37.70
C GLY A 386 22.18 -28.70 -36.37
N ALA A 387 21.67 -28.23 -35.23
CA ALA A 387 22.06 -28.73 -33.91
C ALA A 387 20.86 -28.78 -32.95
N THR A 388 20.37 -29.99 -32.76
CA THR A 388 19.56 -30.46 -31.63
C THR A 388 20.26 -30.14 -30.31
N VAL A 389 19.65 -29.29 -29.48
CA VAL A 389 20.08 -29.06 -28.09
C VAL A 389 19.34 -30.03 -27.19
N VAL A 390 20.06 -31.05 -26.73
CA VAL A 390 19.73 -31.84 -25.54
C VAL A 390 20.11 -30.99 -24.34
N ALA A 391 19.13 -30.45 -23.61
CA ALA A 391 19.37 -29.78 -22.34
C ALA A 391 19.35 -30.82 -21.22
N THR A 392 20.55 -31.24 -20.80
CA THR A 392 20.78 -31.86 -19.49
C THR A 392 20.63 -30.79 -18.41
N GLU A 393 19.62 -30.93 -17.57
CA GLU A 393 19.35 -30.07 -16.43
C GLU A 393 20.32 -30.42 -15.28
N SER A 394 21.33 -29.56 -15.10
CA SER A 394 22.25 -29.61 -13.97
C SER A 394 21.57 -29.01 -12.73
N ARG A 395 21.30 -29.90 -11.78
CA ARG A 395 20.90 -29.65 -10.39
C ARG A 395 21.94 -28.75 -9.70
N GLN A 396 21.57 -27.52 -9.40
CA GLN A 396 22.37 -26.59 -8.60
C GLN A 396 21.95 -26.73 -7.13
N GLU A 397 22.77 -27.39 -6.34
CA GLU A 397 22.71 -27.40 -4.88
C GLU A 397 23.04 -25.99 -4.36
N VAL A 398 22.10 -25.40 -3.63
CA VAL A 398 22.32 -24.19 -2.84
C VAL A 398 22.72 -24.65 -1.45
N SER A 399 23.97 -24.41 -1.10
CA SER A 399 24.56 -24.58 0.22
C SER A 399 24.06 -23.49 1.18
N GLU A 400 23.39 -23.89 2.24
CA GLU A 400 23.12 -23.07 3.43
C GLU A 400 24.41 -22.88 4.25
N PRO A 401 24.66 -21.70 4.85
CA PRO A 401 25.74 -21.53 5.81
C PRO A 401 25.31 -22.05 7.20
N GLU A 402 26.17 -22.91 7.76
CA GLU A 402 26.15 -23.35 9.16
C GLU A 402 26.41 -22.17 10.10
N ASP A 403 25.46 -21.88 11.00
CA ASP A 403 25.73 -21.12 12.22
C ASP A 403 25.90 -22.10 13.39
N GLY A 404 27.15 -22.19 13.84
CA GLY A 404 27.59 -23.04 14.93
C GLY A 404 27.32 -22.45 16.32
N HIS A 405 26.99 -23.37 17.22
CA HIS A 405 26.83 -23.29 18.67
C HIS A 405 27.85 -22.45 19.46
N GLY A 406 27.36 -21.92 20.59
CA GLY A 406 28.15 -21.57 21.77
C GLY A 406 27.26 -21.38 22.99
N ASP A 407 27.11 -22.45 23.78
CA ASP A 407 26.43 -22.52 25.08
C ASP A 407 27.03 -21.57 26.13
N ASP A 408 26.21 -21.09 27.07
CA ASP A 408 26.57 -21.12 28.49
C ASP A 408 25.35 -21.04 29.42
N ALA A 409 25.51 -21.73 30.54
CA ALA A 409 24.50 -22.32 31.39
C ALA A 409 24.19 -21.53 32.68
N TYR A 410 22.95 -21.72 33.17
CA TYR A 410 22.50 -21.85 34.56
C TYR A 410 22.91 -20.82 35.65
N ALA A 411 21.90 -20.16 36.24
CA ALA A 411 21.70 -20.14 37.70
C ALA A 411 20.24 -19.78 38.05
N GLY A 412 19.55 -20.69 38.73
CA GLY A 412 18.21 -20.45 39.28
C GLY A 412 18.23 -19.75 40.63
N SER A 413 17.10 -19.15 41.01
CA SER A 413 16.70 -19.08 42.41
C SER A 413 15.18 -19.04 42.52
N SER A 414 14.70 -19.80 43.49
CA SER A 414 13.33 -20.16 43.77
C SER A 414 12.83 -19.45 45.04
N GLY A 415 11.50 -19.32 45.12
CA GLY A 415 10.75 -19.11 46.36
C GLY A 415 10.14 -17.71 46.51
N ALA A 416 8.97 -17.51 47.12
CA ALA A 416 7.92 -18.38 47.64
C ALA A 416 6.74 -17.48 48.08
N ALA A 417 5.54 -18.05 48.12
CA ALA A 417 4.40 -17.72 49.02
C ALA A 417 3.64 -16.37 48.88
N GLY A 418 2.32 -16.47 48.64
CA GLY A 418 1.33 -15.38 48.75
C GLY A 418 0.88 -15.12 50.21
N PRO A 419 -0.43 -15.01 50.51
CA PRO A 419 -1.50 -14.15 49.95
C PRO A 419 -2.27 -13.39 51.06
N TYR A 420 -2.79 -12.17 50.89
CA TYR A 420 -3.84 -11.58 51.77
C TYR A 420 -4.62 -10.48 51.03
N CYS A 421 -5.91 -10.70 50.77
CA CYS A 421 -7.08 -10.16 51.49
C CYS A 421 -7.50 -8.73 51.11
N ALA A 422 -8.73 -8.64 50.59
CA ALA A 422 -9.58 -7.45 50.57
C ALA A 422 -9.84 -6.92 52.00
N PRO A 423 -10.33 -5.68 52.17
CA PRO A 423 -11.78 -5.55 52.30
C PRO A 423 -12.42 -4.28 51.72
N ILE A 424 -13.69 -4.43 51.38
CA ILE A 424 -14.71 -3.37 51.29
C ILE A 424 -15.13 -2.99 52.73
N PRO A 425 -15.49 -1.73 53.00
CA PRO A 425 -16.82 -1.54 53.58
C PRO A 425 -17.66 -0.46 52.92
N ARG A 426 -18.96 -0.74 53.05
CA ARG A 426 -20.18 -0.02 52.72
C ARG A 426 -20.49 1.06 53.77
N ASN A 427 -21.11 2.15 53.35
CA ASN A 427 -22.33 2.84 53.89
C ASN A 427 -22.25 4.35 53.59
N GLN A 428 -23.28 5.00 53.02
CA GLN A 428 -24.51 5.49 53.68
C GLN A 428 -24.14 6.28 54.95
N GLU A 429 -24.39 7.58 55.09
CA GLU A 429 -25.58 8.41 54.86
C GLU A 429 -25.19 9.91 54.82
N SER A 430 -26.18 10.73 54.42
CA SER A 430 -26.32 12.21 54.53
C SER A 430 -25.47 13.12 53.66
#